data_AF-A0A0D0DLV9-F1
#
_entry.id   AF-A0A0D0DLV9-F1
#
_cell.length_a   1.000
_cell.length_b   1.000
_cell.length_c   1.000
_cell.angle_alpha   90.00
_cell.angle_beta   90.00
_cell.angle_gamma   90.00
#
_symmetry.space_group_name_H-M   'P 1'
#
loop_
_entity.id
_entity.type
_entity.pdbx_description
1 polymer ?
#
loop_
_entity_poly.entity_id
_entity_poly.type
_entity_poly.pdbx_seq_one_letter_code
_entity_poly.pdbx_strand_id
1 'polypeptide(L)' 'VEKLTAAYTGIEAIGHDMCPKSCLAFTGPFEDMDACPMCGMLHWKEKILQGMCGHTKVAAQKFITIPIGPQLQVVY' A
#
# COMPACT_ATOMS: atom_id res chain seq x y z
N VAL A 1 3.43 6.33 -14.26
CA VAL A 1 3.83 4.97 -14.73
C VAL A 1 2.67 4.00 -14.59
N GLU A 2 2.15 3.75 -13.38
CA GLU A 2 1.03 2.82 -13.12
C GLU A 2 -0.20 3.03 -14.02
N LYS A 3 -0.67 4.28 -14.17
CA LYS A 3 -1.81 4.60 -15.05
C LYS A 3 -1.59 4.23 -16.52
N LEU A 4 -0.35 4.37 -17.00
CA LEU A 4 0.01 3.99 -18.37
C LEU A 4 0.07 2.47 -18.49
N THR A 5 0.68 1.79 -17.52
CA THR A 5 0.73 0.33 -17.46
C THR A 5 -0.68 -0.28 -17.50
N ALA A 6 -1.61 0.24 -16.69
CA ALA A 6 -3.00 -0.21 -16.69
C ALA A 6 -3.69 0.02 -18.05
N ALA A 7 -3.51 1.20 -18.65
CA ALA A 7 -4.13 1.52 -19.94
C ALA A 7 -3.65 0.63 -21.09
N TYR A 8 -2.36 0.25 -21.09
CA TYR A 8 -1.78 -0.55 -22.17
C TYR A 8 -1.85 -2.07 -21.96
N THR A 9 -1.82 -2.53 -20.71
CA THR A 9 -1.74 -3.97 -20.39
C THR A 9 -2.98 -4.54 -19.71
N GLY A 10 -3.89 -3.68 -19.24
CA GLY A 10 -4.99 -4.06 -18.37
C GLY A 10 -4.56 -4.46 -16.96
N ILE A 11 -3.26 -4.37 -16.62
CA ILE A 11 -2.75 -4.69 -15.29
C ILE A 11 -2.93 -3.49 -14.36
N GLU A 12 -3.82 -3.65 -13.39
CA GLU A 12 -3.98 -2.66 -12.32
C GLU A 12 -2.96 -2.90 -11.19
N ALA A 13 -2.35 -1.80 -10.75
CA ALA A 13 -1.43 -1.82 -9.63
C ALA A 13 -2.20 -1.92 -8.30
N ILE A 14 -1.76 -2.80 -7.41
CA ILE A 14 -2.36 -3.02 -6.09
C ILE A 14 -1.49 -2.32 -5.05
N GLY A 15 -2.09 -1.38 -4.32
CA GLY A 15 -1.42 -0.62 -3.28
C GLY A 15 -1.73 -1.16 -1.88
N HIS A 16 -0.68 -1.40 -1.11
CA HIS A 16 -0.77 -1.78 0.30
C HIS A 16 0.00 -0.81 1.18
N ASP A 17 -0.44 -0.64 2.41
CA ASP A 17 0.26 0.22 3.36
C ASP A 17 1.56 -0.44 3.82
N MET A 18 2.60 0.38 4.02
CA MET A 18 3.93 -0.12 4.31
C MET A 18 4.59 0.71 5.42
N CYS A 19 5.31 0.03 6.31
CA CYS A 19 6.12 0.69 7.31
C CYS A 19 7.28 1.45 6.63
N PRO A 20 7.46 2.75 6.90
CA PRO A 20 8.51 3.53 6.24
C PRO A 20 9.92 3.22 6.72
N LYS A 21 10.08 2.47 7.82
CA LYS A 21 11.39 2.12 8.39
C LYS A 21 11.82 0.70 8.07
N SER A 22 10.93 -0.28 8.19
CA SER A 22 11.24 -1.69 7.96
C SER A 22 10.83 -2.19 6.58
N CYS A 23 10.10 -1.39 5.81
CA CYS A 23 9.47 -1.80 4.55
C CYS A 23 8.51 -2.99 4.69
N LEU A 24 8.05 -3.30 5.90
CA LEU A 24 7.04 -4.32 6.13
C LEU A 24 5.70 -3.84 5.56
N ALA A 25 5.12 -4.62 4.64
CA ALA A 25 3.78 -4.38 4.12
C ALA A 25 2.73 -4.92 5.11
N PHE A 26 1.71 -4.11 5.39
CA PHE A 26 0.59 -4.47 6.25
C PHE A 26 -0.46 -5.22 5.42
N THR A 27 -0.14 -6.47 5.10
CA THR A 27 -0.99 -7.37 4.31
C THR A 27 -1.07 -8.74 4.95
N GLY A 28 -2.15 -9.49 4.66
CA GLY A 28 -2.32 -10.86 5.14
C GLY A 28 -2.22 -10.93 6.68
N PRO A 29 -1.26 -11.69 7.25
CA PRO A 29 -1.11 -11.81 8.70
C PRO A 29 -0.90 -10.48 9.46
N PHE A 30 -0.49 -9.42 8.75
CA PHE A 30 -0.21 -8.10 9.32
C PHE A 30 -1.27 -7.05 8.98
N GLU A 31 -2.37 -7.42 8.30
CA GLU A 31 -3.38 -6.49 7.80
C GLU A 31 -4.06 -5.68 8.92
N ASP A 32 -4.34 -6.32 10.05
CA ASP A 32 -5.02 -5.68 11.20
C ASP A 32 -4.06 -4.96 12.16
N MET A 33 -2.76 -4.87 11.84
CA MET A 33 -1.78 -4.25 12.73
C MET A 33 -1.66 -2.75 12.48
N ASP A 34 -1.95 -1.94 13.51
CA ASP A 34 -1.73 -0.48 13.44
C ASP A 34 -0.23 -0.09 13.52
N ALA A 35 0.59 -0.93 14.17
CA ALA A 35 2.00 -0.68 14.41
C ALA A 35 2.89 -1.79 13.84
N CYS A 36 4.05 -1.41 13.31
CA CYS A 36 5.00 -2.36 12.74
C CYS A 36 5.61 -3.25 13.85
N PRO A 37 5.52 -4.59 13.75
CA PRO A 37 6.09 -5.49 14.76
C PRO A 37 7.62 -5.44 14.83
N MET A 38 8.28 -4.94 13.78
CA MET A 38 9.74 -4.89 13.69
C MET A 38 10.33 -3.61 14.31
N CYS A 39 9.59 -2.50 14.31
CA CYS A 39 10.14 -1.20 14.72
C CYS A 39 9.21 -0.34 15.57
N GLY A 40 7.98 -0.79 15.83
CA GLY A 40 6.97 -0.11 16.63
C GLY A 40 6.33 1.12 15.98
N MET A 41 6.71 1.48 14.76
CA MET A 41 6.17 2.66 14.08
C MET A 41 4.76 2.40 13.56
N LEU A 42 3.88 3.38 13.74
CA LEU A 42 2.52 3.34 13.19
C LEU A 42 2.54 3.36 11.67
N HIS A 43 1.62 2.65 11.04
CA HIS A 43 1.45 2.67 9.59
C HIS A 43 0.74 3.93 9.07
N TRP A 44 0.12 4.72 9.96
CA TRP A 44 -0.55 5.98 9.63
C TRP A 44 0.31 7.21 9.96
N LYS A 45 0.16 8.26 9.15
CA LYS A 45 0.44 9.64 9.55
C LYS A 45 -0.86 10.26 10.04
N GLU A 46 -0.86 10.81 11.25
CA GLU A 46 -1.94 11.70 11.66
C GLU A 46 -1.85 12.98 10.84
N LYS A 47 -2.80 13.15 9.93
CA LYS A 47 -3.00 14.43 9.26
C LYS A 47 -4.12 15.14 10.01
N ILE A 48 -3.77 16.10 10.86
CA ILE A 48 -4.76 17.03 11.43
C ILE A 48 -5.28 17.86 10.26
N LEU A 49 -6.48 17.57 9.78
CA LEU A 49 -7.18 18.44 8.85
C LEU A 49 -7.66 19.66 9.64
N GLN A 50 -6.95 20.79 9.50
CA GLN A 50 -7.43 22.07 10.02
C GLN A 50 -8.85 22.33 9.47
N GLY A 51 -9.85 22.22 10.33
CA GLY A 51 -11.24 22.58 10.03
C GLY A 51 -12.27 21.44 10.05
N MET A 52 -11.87 20.17 10.15
CA MET A 52 -12.82 19.06 10.29
C MET A 52 -12.44 18.20 11.50
N CYS A 53 -13.38 17.97 12.42
CA CYS A 53 -13.27 17.02 13.54
C CYS A 53 -13.25 15.55 13.03
N GLY A 54 -12.37 15.23 12.08
CA GLY A 54 -12.20 13.92 11.49
C GLY A 54 -10.72 13.58 11.43
N HIS A 55 -10.31 12.55 12.17
CA HIS A 55 -8.99 11.96 12.03
C HIS A 55 -8.98 11.08 10.79
N THR A 56 -8.47 11.58 9.66
CA THR A 56 -8.24 10.72 8.49
C THR A 56 -6.89 10.02 8.66
N LYS A 57 -6.95 8.72 8.90
CA LYS A 57 -5.80 7.81 8.86
C LYS A 57 -5.28 7.75 7.41
N VAL A 58 -4.11 8.35 7.14
CA VAL A 58 -3.45 8.31 5.84
C VAL A 58 -2.15 7.52 5.97
N ALA A 59 -1.96 6.51 5.13
CA ALA A 59 -0.78 5.66 5.18
C ALA A 59 0.52 6.48 5.10
N ALA A 60 1.48 6.17 5.96
CA ALA A 60 2.76 6.86 6.00
C ALA A 60 3.57 6.64 4.71
N GLN A 61 3.47 5.42 4.16
CA GLN A 61 4.07 4.97 2.91
C GLN A 61 3.24 3.81 2.33
N LYS A 62 3.28 3.63 1.00
CA LYS A 62 2.62 2.52 0.30
C LYS A 62 3.63 1.66 -0.47
N PHE A 63 3.37 0.37 -0.50
CA PHE A 63 4.01 -0.62 -1.36
C PHE A 63 3.08 -0.93 -2.53
N ILE A 64 3.62 -0.97 -3.74
CA ILE A 64 2.84 -1.21 -4.96
C ILE A 64 3.22 -2.56 -5.55
N THR A 65 2.22 -3.40 -5.81
CA THR A 65 2.36 -4.68 -6.50
C THR A 65 1.79 -4.57 -7.92
N ILE A 66 2.56 -4.97 -8.92
CA ILE A 66 2.10 -5.08 -10.31
C ILE A 66 1.89 -6.57 -10.62
N PRO A 67 0.64 -7.08 -10.65
CA PRO A 67 0.38 -8.50 -10.83
C PRO A 67 0.58 -8.91 -12.30
N ILE A 68 1.83 -9.20 -12.67
CA ILE A 68 2.19 -9.62 -14.03
C ILE A 68 1.92 -11.10 -14.31
N GLY A 69 1.64 -11.89 -13.28
CA GLY A 69 1.40 -13.34 -13.36
C GLY A 69 0.37 -13.74 -14.44
N PRO A 70 -0.84 -13.15 -14.47
CA PRO A 70 -1.84 -13.45 -15.49
C PRO A 70 -1.36 -13.22 -16.92
N GLN A 71 -0.54 -12.19 -17.17
CA GLN A 71 0.03 -11.94 -18.50
C GLN A 71 1.03 -13.04 -18.89
N LEU A 72 1.83 -13.50 -17.94
CA LEU A 72 2.81 -14.56 -18.18
C LEU A 72 2.12 -15.91 -18.44
N GLN A 73 1.03 -16.22 -17.74
CA GLN A 73 0.27 -17.46 -17.94
C GLN A 73 -0.41 -17.57 -19.31
N VAL A 74 -0.60 -16.45 -20.02
CA VAL A 74 -1.17 -16.46 -21.38
C VAL A 74 -0.11 -16.77 -22.45
N VAL A 75 1.18 -16.58 -22.13
CA VAL A 75 2.30 -16.81 -23.06
C VAL A 75 2.74 -18.27 -23.12
N TYR A 76 2.39 -19.07 -22.11
CA TYR A 76 2.75 -20.49 -21.96
C TYR A 76 1.51 -21.38 -21.99
#